data_AF-A0A954C2J4-F1
#
_entry.id   AF-A0A954C2J4-F1
#
_cell.length_a   1.000
_cell.length_b   1.000
_cell.length_c   1.000
_cell.angle_alpha   90.00
_cell.angle_beta   90.00
_cell.angle_gamma   90.00
#
_symmetry.space_group_name_H-M   'P 1'
#
loop_
_entity.id
_entity.type
_entity.pdbx_description
1 polymer ?
#
loop_
_entity_poly.entity_id
_entity_poly.type
_entity_poly.pdbx_seq_one_letter_code
_entity_poly.pdbx_strand_id
1 'polypeptide(L)'
;MKVGHLAAGIVILGGAAAAGAVVLRDRAALSKAKLAKKAAAESLERGEVAAAQSAYGDMWERASRVGRLTGQGPAASELAEEARAAILDLAQLEAPLEHRLAALDAEGRLLGAPYAGLTELEQDLWLASAQRALRAEHPASAAALLTRAEKAGASAAQLAPLREELAARKALDEAERAAAEGKFAEAVRALEGAKLEGLNLPDAEALRERIASLQAVAGDKAALGAFSAALDALAERVPAELGELLSEVQALQPPRLRGGHPEARAQEEALAEQVARRARLLELSESYAGMVFVRRTGDKALFVDRYEVTNEDYAAFVRAGGYTNETLWSPHGLKLRERCVDSTGAPGPGGWEGHPPAGAERQPVRKVGPYEAEAYASWAKKRLPTRGEWTLAADGGWRGEHAPGKGNVREAEVGQPDEVGKHDRSAGARDLCGNVAEIVRDGDGFVAIGGSYRSPWSEADPSRATPLPPTLRASDVGFRCARELELPWER
;
A
#
# COMPACT_ATOMS: atom_id res chain seq x y z
N MET A 1 9.48 -100.11 26.62
CA MET A 1 10.48 -99.03 26.44
C MET A 1 10.29 -98.47 25.03
N LYS A 2 9.34 -97.55 24.87
CA LYS A 2 9.48 -96.08 24.88
C LYS A 2 10.05 -95.55 23.56
N VAL A 3 9.11 -95.18 22.70
CA VAL A 3 9.13 -94.35 21.47
C VAL A 3 9.69 -92.92 21.72
N GLY A 4 10.41 -92.69 22.83
CA GLY A 4 10.86 -91.37 23.28
C GLY A 4 12.27 -90.96 22.86
N HIS A 5 12.98 -91.74 22.04
CA HIS A 5 14.38 -91.43 21.65
C HIS A 5 14.55 -91.03 20.18
N LEU A 6 13.57 -91.29 19.30
CA LEU A 6 13.64 -90.81 17.91
C LEU A 6 13.19 -89.35 17.75
N ALA A 7 12.26 -88.87 18.58
CA ALA A 7 11.78 -87.48 18.50
C ALA A 7 12.82 -86.45 19.00
N ALA A 8 13.67 -86.81 19.97
CA ALA A 8 14.73 -85.93 20.46
C ALA A 8 15.90 -85.78 19.46
N GLY A 9 16.21 -86.82 18.69
CA GLY A 9 17.27 -86.78 17.66
C GLY A 9 16.93 -85.88 16.46
N ILE A 10 15.66 -85.84 16.05
CA ILE A 10 15.20 -85.01 14.92
C ILE A 10 15.15 -83.51 15.29
N VAL A 11 14.81 -83.17 16.54
CA VAL A 11 14.83 -81.78 17.03
C VAL A 11 16.27 -81.24 17.17
N ILE A 12 17.22 -82.08 17.59
CA ILE A 12 18.64 -81.68 17.72
C ILE A 12 19.31 -81.53 16.34
N LEU A 13 19.03 -82.42 15.39
CA LEU A 13 19.54 -82.31 14.01
C LEU A 13 18.94 -81.12 13.24
N GLY A 14 17.66 -80.81 13.45
CA GLY A 14 17.01 -79.61 12.89
C GLY A 14 17.58 -78.30 13.44
N GLY A 15 17.91 -78.24 14.73
CA GLY A 15 18.55 -77.08 15.36
C GLY A 15 19.99 -76.83 14.88
N ALA A 16 20.78 -77.89 14.68
CA ALA A 16 22.16 -77.78 14.18
C ALA A 16 22.22 -77.35 12.71
N ALA A 17 21.32 -77.85 11.86
CA ALA A 17 21.22 -77.45 10.46
C ALA A 17 20.76 -75.98 10.30
N ALA A 18 19.81 -75.54 11.13
CA ALA A 18 19.37 -74.14 11.18
C ALA A 18 20.47 -73.19 11.67
N ALA A 19 21.23 -73.58 12.71
CA ALA A 19 22.37 -72.81 13.19
C ALA A 19 23.50 -72.70 12.13
N GLY A 20 23.80 -73.78 11.42
CA GLY A 20 24.79 -73.80 10.33
C GLY A 20 24.42 -72.88 9.15
N ALA A 21 23.14 -72.84 8.78
CA ALA A 21 22.66 -71.94 7.72
C ALA A 21 22.76 -70.45 8.11
N VAL A 22 22.52 -70.12 9.38
CA VAL A 22 22.66 -68.76 9.92
C VAL A 22 24.13 -68.32 9.93
N VAL A 23 25.06 -69.19 10.35
CA VAL A 23 26.51 -68.91 10.33
C VAL A 23 27.04 -68.66 8.90
N LEU A 24 26.59 -69.44 7.92
CA LEU A 24 26.99 -69.25 6.52
C LEU A 24 26.45 -67.95 5.92
N ARG A 25 25.21 -67.59 6.26
CA ARG A 25 24.60 -66.32 5.85
C ARG A 25 25.35 -65.12 6.42
N ASP A 26 25.72 -65.17 7.69
CA ASP A 26 26.46 -64.11 8.38
C ASP A 26 27.88 -63.94 7.81
N ARG A 27 28.60 -65.03 7.55
CA ARG A 27 29.91 -64.97 6.89
C ARG A 27 29.84 -64.40 5.48
N ALA A 28 28.80 -64.75 4.72
CA ALA A 28 28.58 -64.21 3.39
C ALA A 28 28.27 -62.70 3.42
N ALA A 29 27.48 -62.26 4.40
CA ALA A 29 27.18 -60.84 4.62
C ALA A 29 28.46 -60.05 4.98
N LEU A 30 29.27 -60.57 5.91
CA LEU A 30 30.53 -59.94 6.32
C LEU A 30 31.56 -59.86 5.18
N SER A 31 31.69 -60.92 4.38
CA SER A 31 32.57 -60.94 3.20
C SER A 31 32.15 -59.87 2.18
N LYS A 32 30.84 -59.75 1.94
CA LYS A 32 30.29 -58.75 1.04
C LYS A 32 30.43 -57.32 1.58
N ALA A 33 30.39 -57.11 2.90
CA ALA A 33 30.66 -55.81 3.52
C ALA A 33 32.13 -55.38 3.30
N LYS A 34 33.08 -56.31 3.44
CA LYS A 34 34.50 -56.04 3.16
C LYS A 34 34.77 -55.72 1.69
N LEU A 35 34.05 -56.35 0.77
CA LEU A 35 34.11 -56.01 -0.66
C LEU A 35 33.58 -54.60 -0.93
N ALA A 36 32.48 -54.21 -0.30
CA ALA A 36 31.94 -52.86 -0.41
C ALA A 36 32.89 -51.80 0.19
N LYS A 37 33.56 -52.11 1.30
CA LYS A 37 34.66 -51.28 1.85
C LYS A 37 35.75 -51.01 0.81
N LYS A 38 36.17 -52.07 0.10
CA LYS A 38 37.20 -51.97 -0.93
C LYS A 38 36.74 -51.11 -2.10
N ALA A 39 35.51 -51.33 -2.58
CA ALA A 39 34.92 -50.53 -3.64
C ALA A 39 34.82 -49.05 -3.26
N ALA A 40 34.51 -48.75 -2.00
CA ALA A 40 34.45 -47.38 -1.50
C ALA A 40 35.82 -46.69 -1.55
N ALA A 41 36.87 -47.37 -1.10
CA ALA A 41 38.25 -46.86 -1.18
C ALA A 41 38.70 -46.64 -2.65
N GLU A 42 38.40 -47.59 -3.54
CA GLU A 42 38.71 -47.48 -4.98
C GLU A 42 37.95 -46.34 -5.67
N SER A 43 36.74 -46.01 -5.22
CA SER A 43 36.00 -44.83 -5.70
C SER A 43 36.57 -43.52 -5.15
N LEU A 44 37.06 -43.50 -3.91
CA LEU A 44 37.74 -42.32 -3.36
C LEU A 44 39.06 -42.01 -4.05
N GLU A 45 39.86 -43.03 -4.35
CA GLU A 45 41.11 -42.86 -5.12
C GLU A 45 40.87 -42.26 -6.51
N ARG A 46 39.68 -42.51 -7.09
CA ARG A 46 39.24 -41.95 -8.37
C ARG A 46 38.55 -40.59 -8.25
N GLY A 47 38.41 -40.05 -7.04
CA GLY A 47 37.70 -38.79 -6.78
C GLY A 47 36.18 -38.88 -6.95
N GLU A 48 35.62 -40.09 -7.05
CA GLU A 48 34.20 -40.34 -7.27
C GLU A 48 33.45 -40.36 -5.93
N VAL A 49 33.32 -39.19 -5.29
CA VAL A 49 32.76 -39.04 -3.93
C VAL A 49 31.36 -39.68 -3.80
N ALA A 50 30.50 -39.55 -4.81
CA ALA A 50 29.16 -40.13 -4.82
C ALA A 50 29.16 -41.67 -4.87
N ALA A 51 30.05 -42.25 -5.67
CA ALA A 51 30.21 -43.70 -5.76
C ALA A 51 30.79 -44.27 -4.46
N ALA A 52 31.74 -43.54 -3.85
CA ALA A 52 32.29 -43.88 -2.55
C ALA A 52 31.22 -43.86 -1.44
N GLN A 53 30.36 -42.83 -1.39
CA GLN A 53 29.24 -42.75 -0.45
C GLN A 53 28.26 -43.91 -0.62
N SER A 54 27.88 -44.25 -1.86
CA SER A 54 27.01 -45.40 -2.13
C SER A 54 27.65 -46.72 -1.68
N ALA A 55 28.95 -46.90 -1.90
CA ALA A 55 29.67 -48.12 -1.53
C ALA A 55 29.87 -48.25 -0.01
N TYR A 56 30.11 -47.14 0.71
CA TYR A 56 30.06 -47.14 2.17
C TYR A 56 28.64 -47.43 2.69
N GLY A 57 27.62 -46.97 1.96
CA GLY A 57 26.22 -47.35 2.17
C GLY A 57 26.00 -48.87 2.17
N ASP A 58 26.44 -49.52 1.08
CA ASP A 58 26.40 -50.97 0.90
C ASP A 58 27.21 -51.74 1.96
N MET A 59 28.37 -51.20 2.36
CA MET A 59 29.25 -51.79 3.39
C MET A 59 28.52 -51.88 4.72
N TRP A 60 27.92 -50.78 5.15
CA TRP A 60 27.17 -50.71 6.40
C TRP A 60 25.96 -51.64 6.37
N GLU A 61 25.14 -51.61 5.31
CA GLU A 61 23.91 -52.42 5.22
C GLU A 61 24.21 -53.91 5.37
N ARG A 62 25.31 -54.37 4.80
CA ARG A 62 25.72 -55.77 4.81
C ARG A 62 26.34 -56.16 6.15
N ALA A 63 27.09 -55.26 6.78
CA ALA A 63 27.64 -55.47 8.12
C ALA A 63 26.52 -55.54 9.18
N SER A 64 25.52 -54.67 9.09
CA SER A 64 24.39 -54.60 10.03
C SER A 64 23.44 -55.81 9.97
N ARG A 65 23.48 -56.62 8.91
CA ARG A 65 22.68 -57.84 8.75
C ARG A 65 23.27 -59.09 9.45
N VAL A 66 24.46 -58.99 10.03
CA VAL A 66 25.14 -60.11 10.72
C VAL A 66 24.55 -60.30 12.12
N GLY A 67 23.96 -61.48 12.39
CA GLY A 67 23.28 -61.79 13.65
C GLY A 67 24.21 -62.08 14.83
N ARG A 68 23.73 -61.84 16.07
CA ARG A 68 24.50 -62.02 17.31
C ARG A 68 24.92 -63.48 17.63
N LEU A 69 24.31 -64.48 16.99
CA LEU A 69 24.44 -65.90 17.38
C LEU A 69 25.66 -66.62 16.77
N THR A 70 26.44 -65.96 15.91
CA THR A 70 27.47 -66.64 15.07
C THR A 70 28.92 -66.31 15.44
N GLY A 71 29.14 -65.52 16.51
CA GLY A 71 30.48 -65.08 16.94
C GLY A 71 31.15 -64.07 16.00
N GLN A 72 30.46 -63.63 14.94
CA GLN A 72 30.95 -62.64 13.95
C GLN A 72 30.55 -61.19 14.29
N GLY A 73 29.76 -60.99 15.35
CA GLY A 73 29.20 -59.69 15.74
C GLY A 73 30.22 -58.55 15.93
N PRO A 74 31.38 -58.77 16.61
CA PRO A 74 32.37 -57.71 16.81
C PRO A 74 32.97 -57.17 15.51
N ALA A 75 33.33 -58.05 14.57
CA ALA A 75 33.91 -57.66 13.28
C ALA A 75 32.90 -56.97 12.35
N ALA A 76 31.61 -57.34 12.46
CA ALA A 76 30.54 -56.65 11.76
C ALA A 76 30.29 -55.24 12.35
N SER A 77 30.34 -55.11 13.67
CA SER A 77 30.19 -53.83 14.36
C SER A 77 31.28 -52.83 13.99
N GLU A 78 32.53 -53.28 13.92
CA GLU A 78 33.68 -52.43 13.55
C GLU A 78 33.55 -51.90 12.11
N LEU A 79 33.15 -52.75 11.17
CA LEU A 79 32.90 -52.35 9.78
C LEU A 79 31.71 -51.39 9.64
N ALA A 80 30.67 -51.55 10.45
CA ALA A 80 29.54 -50.62 10.44
C ALA A 80 29.94 -49.23 10.97
N GLU A 81 30.69 -49.15 12.08
CA GLU A 81 31.18 -47.87 12.60
C GLU A 81 32.17 -47.19 11.66
N GLU A 82 33.04 -47.96 11.01
CA GLU A 82 33.99 -47.43 10.03
C GLU A 82 33.29 -46.85 8.79
N ALA A 83 32.27 -47.54 8.26
CA ALA A 83 31.47 -47.02 7.15
C ALA A 83 30.75 -45.72 7.52
N ARG A 84 30.25 -45.63 8.76
CA ARG A 84 29.59 -44.44 9.30
C ARG A 84 30.55 -43.25 9.41
N ALA A 85 31.72 -43.45 9.99
CA ALA A 85 32.73 -42.39 10.12
C ALA A 85 33.16 -41.85 8.73
N ALA A 86 33.37 -42.75 7.77
CA ALA A 86 33.74 -42.35 6.40
C ALA A 86 32.63 -41.56 5.70
N ILE A 87 31.35 -41.93 5.87
CA ILE A 87 30.22 -41.18 5.29
C ILE A 87 30.14 -39.77 5.89
N LEU A 88 30.40 -39.63 7.19
CA LEU A 88 30.41 -38.34 7.89
C LEU A 88 31.56 -37.43 7.40
N ASP A 89 32.77 -37.98 7.25
CA ASP A 89 33.91 -37.23 6.73
C ASP A 89 33.68 -36.80 5.28
N LEU A 90 33.09 -37.65 4.44
CA LEU A 90 32.75 -37.33 3.05
C LEU A 90 31.66 -36.26 2.92
N ALA A 91 30.81 -36.09 3.94
CA ALA A 91 29.79 -35.05 3.97
C ALA A 91 30.35 -33.65 4.33
N GLN A 92 31.60 -33.59 4.84
CA GLN A 92 32.31 -32.35 5.18
C GLN A 92 33.21 -31.82 4.06
N LEU A 93 33.60 -32.65 3.10
CA LEU A 93 34.34 -32.23 1.91
C LEU A 93 33.42 -31.45 0.96
N GLU A 94 33.99 -30.50 0.20
CA GLU A 94 33.33 -29.52 -0.68
C GLU A 94 32.52 -30.13 -1.85
N ALA A 95 31.63 -31.07 -1.57
CA ALA A 95 30.75 -31.69 -2.54
C ALA A 95 29.57 -30.75 -2.85
N PRO A 96 29.13 -30.68 -4.13
CA PRO A 96 27.91 -29.97 -4.52
C PRO A 96 26.72 -30.40 -3.65
N LEU A 97 25.85 -29.47 -3.32
CA LEU A 97 24.80 -29.61 -2.30
C LEU A 97 23.88 -30.83 -2.51
N GLU A 98 23.63 -31.19 -3.77
CA GLU A 98 22.89 -32.38 -4.20
C GLU A 98 23.54 -33.69 -3.74
N HIS A 99 24.87 -33.76 -3.70
CA HIS A 99 25.62 -34.92 -3.22
C HIS A 99 25.62 -35.01 -1.69
N ARG A 100 25.63 -33.87 -1.00
CA ARG A 100 25.47 -33.82 0.48
C ARG A 100 24.07 -34.30 0.87
N LEU A 101 23.03 -33.96 0.10
CA LEU A 101 21.67 -34.44 0.29
C LEU A 101 21.50 -35.93 -0.05
N ALA A 102 22.13 -36.42 -1.12
CA ALA A 102 22.16 -37.85 -1.45
C ALA A 102 22.87 -38.67 -0.37
N ALA A 103 23.94 -38.13 0.23
CA ALA A 103 24.64 -38.75 1.36
C ALA A 103 23.76 -38.82 2.61
N LEU A 104 23.00 -37.76 2.95
CA LEU A 104 22.06 -37.73 4.07
C LEU A 104 20.85 -38.66 3.84
N ASP A 105 20.35 -38.76 2.60
CA ASP A 105 19.31 -39.72 2.23
C ASP A 105 19.81 -41.17 2.27
N ALA A 106 21.06 -41.39 1.86
CA ALA A 106 21.75 -42.68 2.01
C ALA A 106 21.96 -43.03 3.49
N GLU A 107 22.48 -42.11 4.30
CA GLU A 107 22.66 -42.23 5.76
C GLU A 107 21.37 -42.67 6.46
N GLY A 108 20.28 -42.13 5.93
CA GLY A 108 18.96 -42.49 6.32
C GLY A 108 18.46 -43.88 5.93
N ARG A 109 18.71 -44.27 4.68
CA ARG A 109 18.40 -45.63 4.20
C ARG A 109 19.23 -46.69 4.92
N LEU A 110 20.43 -46.35 5.40
CA LEU A 110 21.29 -47.24 6.18
C LEU A 110 20.49 -47.87 7.33
N LEU A 111 19.86 -47.06 8.17
CA LEU A 111 19.36 -47.47 9.47
C LEU A 111 18.10 -48.38 9.49
N GLY A 112 17.48 -48.69 8.34
CA GLY A 112 16.26 -49.50 8.26
C GLY A 112 16.38 -51.00 8.62
N ALA A 113 17.46 -51.47 9.27
CA ALA A 113 17.67 -52.86 9.64
C ALA A 113 17.81 -53.05 11.17
N PRO A 114 17.18 -54.08 11.77
CA PRO A 114 16.90 -54.10 13.20
C PRO A 114 18.16 -54.36 14.07
N TYR A 115 18.67 -53.32 14.73
CA TYR A 115 19.62 -53.43 15.84
C TYR A 115 19.01 -52.79 17.10
N ALA A 116 18.89 -53.57 18.19
CA ALA A 116 18.31 -53.10 19.45
C ALA A 116 19.29 -52.14 20.15
N GLY A 117 18.97 -50.84 20.14
CA GLY A 117 19.80 -49.74 20.64
C GLY A 117 19.92 -48.56 19.66
N LEU A 118 19.56 -48.75 18.38
CA LEU A 118 19.66 -47.72 17.34
C LEU A 118 18.49 -46.74 17.32
N THR A 119 17.33 -47.02 17.91
CA THR A 119 16.14 -46.15 17.73
C THR A 119 16.35 -44.70 18.15
N GLU A 120 17.06 -44.43 19.26
CA GLU A 120 17.38 -43.05 19.67
C GLU A 120 18.45 -42.42 18.76
N LEU A 121 19.49 -43.18 18.39
CA LEU A 121 20.55 -42.71 17.49
C LEU A 121 20.02 -42.41 16.07
N GLU A 122 19.07 -43.21 15.59
CA GLU A 122 18.37 -43.05 14.33
C GLU A 122 17.53 -41.77 14.32
N GLN A 123 16.77 -41.54 15.38
CA GLN A 123 15.98 -40.33 15.55
C GLN A 123 16.87 -39.09 15.53
N ASP A 124 17.92 -39.06 16.34
CA ASP A 124 18.85 -37.93 16.43
C ASP A 124 19.51 -37.63 15.09
N LEU A 125 19.87 -38.68 14.34
CA LEU A 125 20.44 -38.53 13.02
C LEU A 125 19.47 -37.92 12.02
N TRP A 126 18.24 -38.45 11.93
CA TRP A 126 17.24 -37.91 11.01
C TRP A 126 16.88 -36.46 11.33
N LEU A 127 16.80 -36.12 12.61
CA LEU A 127 16.57 -34.75 13.07
C LEU A 127 17.73 -33.83 12.69
N ALA A 128 18.99 -34.26 12.91
CA ALA A 128 20.18 -33.49 12.52
C ALA A 128 20.28 -33.28 10.99
N SER A 129 19.96 -34.31 10.21
CA SER A 129 19.94 -34.25 8.75
C SER A 129 18.82 -33.35 8.23
N ALA A 130 17.63 -33.40 8.83
CA ALA A 130 16.54 -32.48 8.52
C ALA A 130 16.94 -31.03 8.82
N GLN A 131 17.57 -30.78 9.98
CA GLN A 131 18.05 -29.44 10.35
C GLN A 131 19.11 -28.93 9.36
N ARG A 132 20.04 -29.78 8.91
CA ARG A 132 21.03 -29.41 7.88
C ARG A 132 20.37 -29.06 6.55
N ALA A 133 19.36 -29.83 6.13
CA ALA A 133 18.62 -29.55 4.91
C ALA A 133 17.85 -28.22 4.99
N LEU A 134 17.33 -27.85 6.16
CA LEU A 134 16.72 -26.55 6.40
C LEU A 134 17.73 -25.41 6.27
N ARG A 135 18.91 -25.53 6.91
CA ARG A 135 20.00 -24.55 6.80
C ARG A 135 20.53 -24.38 5.37
N ALA A 136 20.41 -25.43 4.57
CA ALA A 136 20.79 -25.43 3.17
C ALA A 136 19.65 -24.97 2.22
N GLU A 137 18.55 -24.44 2.75
CA GLU A 137 17.41 -23.94 1.96
C GLU A 137 16.74 -25.01 1.07
N HIS A 138 16.66 -26.25 1.56
CA HIS A 138 16.02 -27.37 0.87
C HIS A 138 14.79 -27.90 1.63
N PRO A 139 13.66 -27.17 1.62
CA PRO A 139 12.48 -27.52 2.40
C PRO A 139 11.83 -28.85 1.97
N ALA A 140 11.93 -29.23 0.68
CA ALA A 140 11.44 -30.53 0.21
C ALA A 140 12.21 -31.71 0.82
N SER A 141 13.54 -31.62 0.83
CA SER A 141 14.42 -32.63 1.44
C SER A 141 14.20 -32.70 2.96
N ALA A 142 14.11 -31.55 3.63
CA ALA A 142 13.82 -31.49 5.06
C ALA A 142 12.48 -32.16 5.42
N ALA A 143 11.42 -31.92 4.63
CA ALA A 143 10.11 -32.56 4.84
C ALA A 143 10.19 -34.11 4.76
N ALA A 144 10.94 -34.63 3.79
CA ALA A 144 11.14 -36.06 3.64
C ALA A 144 11.91 -36.65 4.83
N LEU A 145 12.96 -35.96 5.30
CA LEU A 145 13.78 -36.37 6.44
C LEU A 145 12.98 -36.35 7.76
N LEU A 146 12.15 -35.33 8.00
CA LEU A 146 11.26 -35.29 9.17
C LEU A 146 10.22 -36.41 9.18
N THR A 147 9.68 -36.76 8.01
CA THR A 147 8.77 -37.91 7.87
C THR A 147 9.47 -39.23 8.25
N ARG A 148 10.78 -39.35 7.97
CA ARG A 148 11.57 -40.52 8.35
C ARG A 148 11.93 -40.53 9.83
N ALA A 149 12.25 -39.37 10.41
CA ALA A 149 12.43 -39.22 11.85
C ALA A 149 11.19 -39.68 12.64
N GLU A 150 10.00 -39.28 12.19
CA GLU A 150 8.72 -39.71 12.79
C GLU A 150 8.53 -41.23 12.70
N LYS A 151 8.83 -41.84 11.55
CA LYS A 151 8.76 -43.30 11.38
C LYS A 151 9.79 -44.04 12.25
N ALA A 152 10.93 -43.42 12.54
CA ALA A 152 11.95 -43.95 13.45
C ALA A 152 11.59 -43.77 14.94
N GLY A 153 10.44 -43.15 15.24
CA GLY A 153 9.91 -43.01 16.60
C GLY A 153 10.25 -41.68 17.29
N ALA A 154 10.71 -40.67 16.56
CA ALA A 154 10.95 -39.35 17.13
C ALA A 154 9.66 -38.78 17.72
N SER A 155 9.73 -38.26 18.94
CA SER A 155 8.56 -37.71 19.63
C SER A 155 8.06 -36.45 18.92
N ALA A 156 6.76 -36.14 19.11
CA ALA A 156 6.17 -34.91 18.61
C ALA A 156 6.92 -33.66 19.13
N ALA A 157 7.46 -33.70 20.35
CA ALA A 157 8.24 -32.62 20.94
C ALA A 157 9.58 -32.38 20.22
N GLN A 158 10.25 -33.45 19.75
CA GLN A 158 11.49 -33.34 18.96
C GLN A 158 11.23 -32.83 17.55
N LEU A 159 10.10 -33.23 16.94
CA LEU A 159 9.75 -32.85 15.57
C LEU A 159 9.17 -31.44 15.46
N ALA A 160 8.46 -30.95 16.48
CA ALA A 160 7.73 -29.69 16.42
C ALA A 160 8.62 -28.49 16.03
N PRO A 161 9.80 -28.24 16.66
CA PRO A 161 10.62 -27.09 16.31
C PRO A 161 11.09 -27.08 14.85
N LEU A 162 11.48 -28.25 14.31
CA LEU A 162 11.92 -28.38 12.92
C LEU A 162 10.76 -28.30 11.93
N ARG A 163 9.56 -28.75 12.30
CA ARG A 163 8.33 -28.59 11.50
C ARG A 163 7.89 -27.12 11.44
N GLU A 164 7.98 -26.40 12.55
CA GLU A 164 7.71 -24.96 12.60
C GLU A 164 8.73 -24.17 11.77
N GLU A 165 10.03 -24.49 11.89
CA GLU A 165 11.08 -23.90 11.06
C GLU A 165 10.84 -24.17 9.56
N LEU A 166 10.53 -25.42 9.19
CA LEU A 166 10.18 -25.79 7.82
C LEU A 166 8.98 -25.00 7.28
N ALA A 167 7.93 -24.86 8.10
CA ALA A 167 6.74 -24.10 7.72
C ALA A 167 7.08 -22.61 7.51
N ALA A 168 7.89 -22.02 8.40
CA ALA A 168 8.31 -20.63 8.29
C ALA A 168 9.18 -20.36 7.06
N ARG A 169 10.10 -21.27 6.71
CA ARG A 169 10.90 -21.15 5.47
C ARG A 169 10.05 -21.24 4.21
N LYS A 170 9.10 -22.18 4.17
CA LYS A 170 8.14 -22.26 3.05
C LYS A 170 7.30 -20.99 2.92
N ALA A 171 6.83 -20.46 4.04
CA ALA A 171 6.11 -19.19 4.08
C ALA A 171 6.97 -18.02 3.57
N LEU A 172 8.26 -17.98 3.93
CA LEU A 172 9.20 -16.98 3.42
C LEU A 172 9.40 -17.11 1.90
N ASP A 173 9.62 -18.32 1.37
CA ASP A 173 9.76 -18.57 -0.07
C ASP A 173 8.50 -18.17 -0.86
N GLU A 174 7.32 -18.45 -0.30
CA GLU A 174 6.03 -18.03 -0.88
C GLU A 174 5.89 -16.51 -0.85
N ALA A 175 6.27 -15.87 0.27
CA ALA A 175 6.19 -14.43 0.43
C ALA A 175 7.16 -13.67 -0.47
N GLU A 176 8.41 -14.14 -0.62
CA GLU A 176 9.40 -13.54 -1.50
C GLU A 176 8.97 -13.64 -2.97
N ARG A 177 8.39 -14.77 -3.39
CA ARG A 177 7.80 -14.91 -4.73
C ARG A 177 6.63 -13.96 -4.94
N ALA A 178 5.69 -13.91 -4.01
CA ALA A 178 4.56 -12.99 -4.08
C ALA A 178 5.02 -11.52 -4.13
N ALA A 179 6.01 -11.14 -3.33
CA ALA A 179 6.60 -9.80 -3.34
C ALA A 179 7.30 -9.47 -4.67
N ALA A 180 8.03 -10.43 -5.26
CA ALA A 180 8.64 -10.27 -6.58
C ALA A 180 7.60 -10.06 -7.69
N GLU A 181 6.40 -10.64 -7.53
CA GLU A 181 5.25 -10.43 -8.42
C GLU A 181 4.42 -9.17 -8.08
N GLY A 182 4.82 -8.39 -7.07
CA GLY A 182 4.09 -7.20 -6.62
C GLY A 182 2.83 -7.47 -5.79
N LYS A 183 2.59 -8.73 -5.39
CA LYS A 183 1.42 -9.18 -4.62
C LYS A 183 1.67 -9.06 -3.12
N PHE A 184 1.91 -7.84 -2.63
CA PHE A 184 2.31 -7.60 -1.23
C PHE A 184 1.31 -8.07 -0.18
N ALA A 185 0.00 -8.02 -0.48
CA ALA A 185 -1.02 -8.55 0.41
C ALA A 185 -1.00 -10.09 0.54
N GLU A 186 -0.54 -10.80 -0.50
CA GLU A 186 -0.31 -12.25 -0.44
C GLU A 186 0.97 -12.56 0.33
N ALA A 187 2.02 -11.77 0.13
CA ALA A 187 3.27 -11.91 0.87
C ALA A 187 3.08 -11.76 2.39
N VAL A 188 2.33 -10.75 2.83
CA VAL A 188 2.02 -10.56 4.27
C VAL A 188 1.21 -11.75 4.81
N ARG A 189 0.17 -12.19 4.09
CA ARG A 189 -0.68 -13.34 4.50
C ARG A 189 0.11 -14.64 4.63
N ALA A 190 1.08 -14.89 3.74
CA ALA A 190 1.96 -16.05 3.84
C ALA A 190 2.76 -16.03 5.16
N LEU A 191 3.23 -14.86 5.58
CA LEU A 191 4.08 -14.70 6.76
C LEU A 191 3.31 -14.65 8.09
N GLU A 192 2.06 -14.18 8.11
CA GLU A 192 1.23 -14.10 9.33
C GLU A 192 1.00 -15.47 10.01
N GLY A 193 1.11 -16.57 9.26
CA GLY A 193 0.98 -17.93 9.77
C GLY A 193 2.27 -18.55 10.34
N ALA A 194 3.43 -17.90 10.16
CA ALA A 194 4.72 -18.46 10.55
C ALA A 194 4.99 -18.25 12.05
N LYS A 195 4.74 -19.29 12.87
CA LYS A 195 5.12 -19.28 14.29
C LYS A 195 6.62 -19.55 14.43
N LEU A 196 7.34 -18.56 14.97
CA LEU A 196 8.78 -18.68 15.25
C LEU A 196 9.14 -18.46 16.72
N GLU A 197 8.18 -18.08 17.57
CA GLU A 197 8.41 -17.81 18.99
C GLU A 197 8.85 -19.08 19.73
N GLY A 198 9.91 -18.98 20.54
CA GLY A 198 10.39 -20.10 21.35
C GLY A 198 11.29 -21.12 20.63
N LEU A 199 11.51 -20.97 19.32
CA LEU A 199 12.48 -21.79 18.59
C LEU A 199 13.92 -21.52 19.06
N ASN A 200 14.61 -22.57 19.49
CA ASN A 200 16.02 -22.55 19.89
C ASN A 200 16.87 -23.26 18.83
N LEU A 201 17.03 -22.61 17.68
CA LEU A 201 17.81 -23.10 16.53
C LEU A 201 18.87 -22.05 16.15
N PRO A 202 20.06 -22.44 15.66
CA PRO A 202 21.17 -21.50 15.44
C PRO A 202 20.91 -20.34 14.46
N ASP A 203 19.90 -20.45 13.60
CA ASP A 203 19.53 -19.47 12.59
C ASP A 203 18.09 -18.93 12.74
N ALA A 204 17.40 -19.29 13.83
CA ALA A 204 16.04 -18.80 14.08
C ALA A 204 15.97 -17.26 14.17
N GLU A 205 17.00 -16.61 14.71
CA GLU A 205 17.05 -15.15 14.83
C GLU A 205 17.17 -14.47 13.46
N ALA A 206 18.10 -14.92 12.61
CA ALA A 206 18.24 -14.42 11.25
C ALA A 206 16.96 -14.61 10.41
N LEU A 207 16.29 -15.76 10.57
CA LEU A 207 15.00 -16.03 9.91
C LEU A 207 13.90 -15.06 10.38
N ARG A 208 13.83 -14.78 11.69
CA ARG A 208 12.89 -13.79 12.24
C ARG A 208 13.16 -12.39 11.72
N GLU A 209 14.42 -11.96 11.69
CA GLU A 209 14.81 -10.65 11.15
C GLU A 209 14.44 -10.51 9.67
N ARG A 210 14.67 -11.56 8.87
CA ARG A 210 14.33 -11.57 7.45
C ARG A 210 12.83 -11.47 7.22
N ILE A 211 12.02 -12.23 7.97
CA ILE A 211 10.55 -12.17 7.90
C ILE A 211 10.05 -10.80 8.32
N ALA A 212 10.54 -10.25 9.43
CA ALA A 212 10.15 -8.93 9.90
C ALA A 212 10.51 -7.83 8.88
N SER A 213 11.70 -7.90 8.29
CA SER A 213 12.13 -7.00 7.22
C SER A 213 11.22 -7.10 5.99
N LEU A 214 10.84 -8.30 5.55
CA LEU A 214 9.98 -8.48 4.38
C LEU A 214 8.55 -8.00 4.65
N GLN A 215 8.00 -8.27 5.84
CA GLN A 215 6.70 -7.73 6.27
C GLN A 215 6.69 -6.21 6.31
N ALA A 216 7.79 -5.59 6.76
CA ALA A 216 7.92 -4.14 6.77
C ALA A 216 7.96 -3.57 5.34
N VAL A 217 8.81 -4.12 4.45
CA VAL A 217 8.86 -3.73 3.03
C VAL A 217 7.49 -3.84 2.36
N ALA A 218 6.81 -4.97 2.53
CA ALA A 218 5.51 -5.24 1.92
C ALA A 218 4.43 -4.31 2.45
N GLY A 219 4.41 -4.05 3.76
CA GLY A 219 3.49 -3.10 4.40
C GLY A 219 3.68 -1.67 3.91
N ASP A 220 4.93 -1.21 3.84
CA ASP A 220 5.26 0.14 3.40
C ASP A 220 4.94 0.35 1.90
N LYS A 221 5.25 -0.63 1.03
CA LYS A 221 4.83 -0.58 -0.39
C LYS A 221 3.32 -0.55 -0.56
N ALA A 222 2.58 -1.36 0.20
CA ALA A 222 1.13 -1.37 0.14
C ALA A 222 0.53 -0.02 0.56
N ALA A 223 1.06 0.59 1.63
CA ALA A 223 0.63 1.90 2.11
C ALA A 223 0.90 3.02 1.08
N LEU A 224 2.09 3.02 0.46
CA LEU A 224 2.43 3.97 -0.61
C LEU A 224 1.57 3.79 -1.85
N GLY A 225 1.27 2.54 -2.23
CA GLY A 225 0.38 2.24 -3.35
C GLY A 225 -1.03 2.77 -3.11
N ALA A 226 -1.58 2.56 -1.90
CA ALA A 226 -2.90 3.07 -1.53
C ALA A 226 -2.95 4.61 -1.52
N PHE A 227 -1.93 5.27 -0.98
CA PHE A 227 -1.84 6.73 -0.97
C PHE A 227 -1.70 7.30 -2.38
N SER A 228 -0.88 6.69 -3.24
CA SER A 228 -0.79 7.06 -4.67
C SER A 228 -2.14 6.96 -5.37
N ALA A 229 -2.83 5.83 -5.23
CA ALA A 229 -4.12 5.61 -5.88
C ALA A 229 -5.17 6.63 -5.42
N ALA A 230 -5.16 7.00 -4.13
CA ALA A 230 -6.04 8.05 -3.63
C ALA A 230 -5.70 9.44 -4.22
N LEU A 231 -4.41 9.76 -4.38
CA LEU A 231 -3.98 10.99 -5.05
C LEU A 231 -4.40 11.00 -6.53
N ASP A 232 -4.27 9.87 -7.23
CA ASP A 232 -4.69 9.73 -8.63
C ASP A 232 -6.21 9.91 -8.78
N ALA A 233 -7.00 9.32 -7.89
CA ALA A 233 -8.46 9.48 -7.90
C ALA A 233 -8.90 10.94 -7.67
N LEU A 234 -8.20 11.68 -6.80
CA LEU A 234 -8.46 13.11 -6.61
C LEU A 234 -7.99 13.93 -7.82
N ALA A 235 -6.82 13.60 -8.38
CA ALA A 235 -6.22 14.24 -9.55
C ALA A 235 -7.13 14.20 -10.79
N GLU A 236 -7.82 13.08 -11.02
CA GLU A 236 -8.76 12.90 -12.12
C GLU A 236 -9.99 13.82 -12.01
N ARG A 237 -10.40 14.16 -10.78
CA ARG A 237 -11.57 15.00 -10.51
C ARG A 237 -11.27 16.49 -10.58
N VAL A 238 -9.99 16.90 -10.47
CA VAL A 238 -9.57 18.32 -10.50
C VAL A 238 -10.22 19.12 -11.64
N PRO A 239 -10.24 18.68 -12.91
CA PRO A 239 -10.76 19.51 -14.00
C PRO A 239 -12.23 19.91 -13.87
N ALA A 240 -13.03 19.19 -13.07
CA ALA A 240 -14.47 19.40 -12.94
C ALA A 240 -14.94 19.71 -11.51
N GLU A 241 -14.18 19.29 -10.49
CA GLU A 241 -14.64 19.31 -9.09
C GLU A 241 -13.69 20.05 -8.15
N LEU A 242 -12.64 20.71 -8.65
CA LEU A 242 -11.57 21.30 -7.84
C LEU A 242 -12.06 22.15 -6.65
N GLY A 243 -13.13 22.94 -6.82
CA GLY A 243 -13.66 23.78 -5.75
C GLY A 243 -14.39 23.03 -4.62
N GLU A 244 -14.58 21.71 -4.76
CA GLU A 244 -15.20 20.82 -3.77
C GLU A 244 -14.18 19.88 -3.11
N LEU A 245 -12.96 19.76 -3.65
CA LEU A 245 -11.98 18.74 -3.22
C LEU A 245 -11.26 19.07 -1.90
N LEU A 246 -11.32 20.31 -1.40
CA LEU A 246 -10.49 20.77 -0.27
C LEU A 246 -10.58 19.84 0.95
N SER A 247 -11.80 19.50 1.39
CA SER A 247 -12.01 18.65 2.57
C SER A 247 -11.45 17.24 2.37
N GLU A 248 -11.58 16.68 1.17
CA GLU A 248 -11.07 15.33 0.84
C GLU A 248 -9.54 15.32 0.81
N VAL A 249 -8.91 16.33 0.20
CA VAL A 249 -7.45 16.47 0.16
C VAL A 249 -6.87 16.70 1.56
N GLN A 250 -7.55 17.47 2.41
CA GLN A 250 -7.18 17.65 3.82
C GLN A 250 -7.28 16.34 4.60
N ALA A 251 -8.34 15.55 4.38
CA ALA A 251 -8.53 14.27 5.05
C ALA A 251 -7.52 13.20 4.61
N LEU A 252 -7.03 13.25 3.38
CA LEU A 252 -6.03 12.33 2.86
C LEU A 252 -4.67 12.58 3.54
N GLN A 253 -4.25 11.72 4.46
CA GLN A 253 -2.99 11.87 5.20
C GLN A 253 -1.89 10.95 4.64
N PRO A 254 -0.62 11.41 4.57
CA PRO A 254 0.49 10.54 4.19
C PRO A 254 0.63 9.34 5.15
N PRO A 255 0.98 8.15 4.63
CA PRO A 255 1.21 6.98 5.48
C PRO A 255 2.46 7.16 6.34
N ARG A 256 2.48 6.50 7.50
CA ARG A 256 3.70 6.33 8.30
C ARG A 256 4.38 5.03 7.89
N LEU A 257 5.56 5.15 7.30
CA LEU A 257 6.39 4.00 6.95
C LEU A 257 7.01 3.39 8.21
N ARG A 258 7.15 2.07 8.23
CA ARG A 258 7.78 1.31 9.30
C ARG A 258 9.30 1.43 9.22
N GLY A 259 9.86 1.42 8.01
CA GLY A 259 11.30 1.50 7.78
C GLY A 259 12.06 0.29 8.32
N GLY A 260 13.37 0.46 8.58
CA GLY A 260 14.21 -0.59 9.17
C GLY A 260 14.57 -1.75 8.23
N HIS A 261 14.41 -1.56 6.92
CA HIS A 261 14.70 -2.56 5.91
C HIS A 261 15.52 -1.96 4.74
N PRO A 262 16.20 -2.79 3.92
CA PRO A 262 17.12 -2.29 2.87
C PRO A 262 16.48 -1.34 1.86
N GLU A 263 15.19 -1.52 1.54
CA GLU A 263 14.46 -0.68 0.59
C GLU A 263 13.87 0.61 1.19
N ALA A 264 14.06 0.88 2.49
CA ALA A 264 13.35 1.94 3.20
C ALA A 264 13.61 3.31 2.58
N ARG A 265 14.86 3.58 2.21
CA ARG A 265 15.25 4.85 1.59
C ARG A 265 14.50 5.14 0.28
N ALA A 266 14.36 4.14 -0.60
CA ALA A 266 13.65 4.32 -1.86
C ALA A 266 12.15 4.60 -1.63
N GLN A 267 11.57 3.99 -0.60
CA GLN A 267 10.19 4.21 -0.22
C GLN A 267 9.97 5.58 0.44
N GLU A 268 10.92 6.05 1.24
CA GLU A 268 10.92 7.42 1.81
C GLU A 268 11.02 8.47 0.70
N GLU A 269 11.85 8.25 -0.31
CA GLU A 269 11.96 9.13 -1.48
C GLU A 269 10.64 9.15 -2.28
N ALA A 270 10.02 7.99 -2.51
CA ALA A 270 8.70 7.91 -3.15
C ALA A 270 7.60 8.60 -2.32
N LEU A 271 7.61 8.45 -1.00
CA LEU A 271 6.68 9.16 -0.11
C LEU A 271 6.86 10.67 -0.21
N ALA A 272 8.10 11.16 -0.24
CA ALA A 272 8.39 12.58 -0.35
C ALA A 272 7.81 13.19 -1.64
N GLU A 273 7.90 12.48 -2.76
CA GLU A 273 7.29 12.90 -4.03
C GLU A 273 5.75 12.95 -3.93
N GLN A 274 5.13 11.93 -3.36
CA GLN A 274 3.68 11.87 -3.16
C GLN A 274 3.19 12.97 -2.20
N VAL A 275 3.95 13.28 -1.14
CA VAL A 275 3.68 14.39 -0.22
C VAL A 275 3.75 15.73 -0.95
N ALA A 276 4.76 15.93 -1.80
CA ALA A 276 4.87 17.15 -2.61
C ALA A 276 3.72 17.28 -3.62
N ARG A 277 3.27 16.17 -4.22
CA ARG A 277 2.08 16.14 -5.10
C ARG A 277 0.81 16.50 -4.33
N ARG A 278 0.61 15.93 -3.14
CA ARG A 278 -0.51 16.30 -2.26
C ARG A 278 -0.49 17.78 -1.89
N ALA A 279 0.67 18.33 -1.54
CA ALA A 279 0.81 19.74 -1.17
C ALA A 279 0.37 20.68 -2.30
N ARG A 280 0.76 20.38 -3.55
CA ARG A 280 0.30 21.12 -4.74
C ARG A 280 -1.21 21.03 -4.92
N LEU A 281 -1.78 19.83 -4.79
CA LEU A 281 -3.22 19.63 -4.89
C LEU A 281 -3.99 20.37 -3.79
N LEU A 282 -3.44 20.42 -2.57
CA LEU A 282 -4.02 21.16 -1.45
C LEU A 282 -4.03 22.66 -1.72
N GLU A 283 -2.89 23.24 -2.12
CA GLU A 283 -2.79 24.67 -2.47
C GLU A 283 -3.78 25.02 -3.60
N LEU A 284 -3.87 24.15 -4.61
CA LEU A 284 -4.80 24.34 -5.71
C LEU A 284 -6.25 24.30 -5.20
N SER A 285 -6.62 23.30 -4.40
CA SER A 285 -7.97 23.14 -3.85
C SER A 285 -8.38 24.29 -2.93
N GLU A 286 -7.47 24.80 -2.10
CA GLU A 286 -7.69 26.00 -1.28
C GLU A 286 -7.99 27.22 -2.14
N SER A 287 -7.22 27.40 -3.21
CA SER A 287 -7.33 28.58 -4.07
C SER A 287 -8.58 28.61 -4.98
N TYR A 288 -9.30 27.49 -5.08
CA TYR A 288 -10.56 27.35 -5.81
C TYR A 288 -11.72 26.98 -4.89
N ALA A 289 -11.51 26.93 -3.57
CA ALA A 289 -12.53 26.54 -2.62
C ALA A 289 -13.80 27.39 -2.78
N GLY A 290 -14.95 26.72 -2.86
CA GLY A 290 -16.24 27.38 -3.05
C GLY A 290 -16.53 27.83 -4.49
N MET A 291 -15.62 27.58 -5.44
CA MET A 291 -15.89 27.76 -6.87
C MET A 291 -16.53 26.51 -7.48
N VAL A 292 -17.17 26.68 -8.63
CA VAL A 292 -17.85 25.62 -9.38
C VAL A 292 -17.37 25.62 -10.83
N PHE A 293 -17.20 24.43 -11.39
CA PHE A 293 -16.85 24.27 -12.79
C PHE A 293 -18.00 24.74 -13.69
N VAL A 294 -17.66 25.51 -14.72
CA VAL A 294 -18.61 25.98 -15.74
C VAL A 294 -18.40 25.24 -17.05
N ARG A 295 -17.17 25.27 -17.57
CA ARG A 295 -16.86 24.69 -18.89
C ARG A 295 -15.37 24.50 -19.07
N ARG A 296 -15.00 23.50 -19.87
CA ARG A 296 -13.65 23.35 -20.43
C ARG A 296 -13.58 23.87 -21.85
N THR A 297 -12.53 24.63 -22.18
CA THR A 297 -12.22 25.09 -23.53
C THR A 297 -10.74 24.79 -23.81
N GLY A 298 -10.48 23.74 -24.60
CA GLY A 298 -9.11 23.27 -24.86
C GLY A 298 -8.39 22.82 -23.59
N ASP A 299 -7.28 23.49 -23.30
CA ASP A 299 -6.44 23.33 -22.12
C ASP A 299 -6.88 24.19 -20.93
N LYS A 300 -8.03 24.86 -20.99
CA LYS A 300 -8.53 25.70 -19.88
C LYS A 300 -9.83 25.18 -19.30
N ALA A 301 -9.94 25.16 -17.98
CA ALA A 301 -11.18 24.93 -17.26
C ALA A 301 -11.62 26.22 -16.54
N LEU A 302 -12.82 26.70 -16.86
CA LEU A 302 -13.42 27.88 -16.25
C LEU A 302 -14.16 27.50 -14.98
N PHE A 303 -13.88 28.22 -13.91
CA PHE A 303 -14.58 28.17 -12.64
C PHE A 303 -15.16 29.55 -12.31
N VAL A 304 -16.32 29.56 -11.64
CA VAL A 304 -16.90 30.78 -11.05
C VAL A 304 -17.23 30.53 -9.58
N ASP A 305 -17.26 31.58 -8.77
CA ASP A 305 -17.71 31.45 -7.38
C ASP A 305 -19.15 30.91 -7.35
N ARG A 306 -19.42 29.99 -6.42
CA ARG A 306 -20.75 29.42 -6.24
C ARG A 306 -21.77 30.50 -5.88
N TYR A 307 -21.36 31.51 -5.13
CA TYR A 307 -22.19 32.62 -4.65
C TYR A 307 -21.55 33.97 -4.98
N GLU A 308 -22.30 35.04 -4.82
CA GLU A 308 -21.77 36.40 -4.78
C GLU A 308 -20.80 36.57 -3.59
N VAL A 309 -19.86 37.50 -3.74
CA VAL A 309 -18.93 37.87 -2.67
C VAL A 309 -19.72 38.41 -1.49
N THR A 310 -19.51 37.82 -0.31
CA THR A 310 -20.24 38.22 0.89
C THR A 310 -19.61 39.44 1.56
N ASN A 311 -20.33 40.09 2.48
CA ASN A 311 -19.75 41.16 3.29
C ASN A 311 -18.59 40.65 4.16
N GLU A 312 -18.63 39.41 4.64
CA GLU A 312 -17.54 38.78 5.41
C GLU A 312 -16.27 38.63 4.57
N ASP A 313 -16.40 38.10 3.35
CA ASP A 313 -15.29 37.94 2.42
C ASP A 313 -14.69 39.31 2.04
N TYR A 314 -15.55 40.28 1.73
CA TYR A 314 -15.11 41.64 1.41
C TYR A 314 -14.44 42.33 2.60
N ALA A 315 -14.86 42.03 3.83
CA ALA A 315 -14.22 42.56 5.03
C ALA A 315 -12.80 42.01 5.20
N ALA A 316 -12.55 40.76 4.79
CA ALA A 316 -11.19 40.21 4.76
C ALA A 316 -10.29 40.97 3.78
N PHE A 317 -10.80 41.31 2.59
CA PHE A 317 -10.10 42.18 1.63
C PHE A 317 -9.78 43.56 2.21
N VAL A 318 -10.75 44.22 2.86
CA VAL A 318 -10.53 45.52 3.51
C VAL A 318 -9.45 45.41 4.58
N ARG A 319 -9.54 44.42 5.48
CA ARG A 319 -8.55 44.18 6.55
C ARG A 319 -7.16 43.87 6.03
N ALA A 320 -7.06 43.21 4.87
CA ALA A 320 -5.79 42.92 4.20
C ALA A 320 -5.17 44.13 3.49
N GLY A 321 -5.74 45.34 3.67
CA GLY A 321 -5.24 46.56 3.04
C GLY A 321 -5.64 46.68 1.56
N GLY A 322 -6.77 46.09 1.17
CA GLY A 322 -7.25 46.06 -0.21
C GLY A 322 -7.36 47.44 -0.87
N TYR A 323 -7.75 48.46 -0.11
CA TYR A 323 -7.85 49.85 -0.59
C TYR A 323 -6.52 50.62 -0.54
N THR A 324 -5.54 50.14 0.22
CA THR A 324 -4.22 50.80 0.31
C THR A 324 -3.19 50.20 -0.63
N ASN A 325 -3.35 48.92 -1.00
CA ASN A 325 -2.43 48.23 -1.89
C ASN A 325 -2.72 48.55 -3.36
N GLU A 326 -1.91 49.43 -3.95
CA GLU A 326 -2.06 49.88 -5.34
C GLU A 326 -1.89 48.78 -6.38
N THR A 327 -1.16 47.70 -6.08
CA THR A 327 -0.93 46.60 -7.04
C THR A 327 -2.19 45.82 -7.35
N LEU A 328 -3.23 45.96 -6.53
CA LEU A 328 -4.52 45.31 -6.72
C LEU A 328 -5.41 46.05 -7.71
N TRP A 329 -5.14 47.35 -7.95
CA TRP A 329 -6.04 48.22 -8.70
C TRP A 329 -5.55 48.42 -10.13
N SER A 330 -6.49 48.49 -11.07
CA SER A 330 -6.19 48.89 -12.45
C SER A 330 -5.79 50.39 -12.50
N PRO A 331 -5.07 50.84 -13.55
CA PRO A 331 -4.73 52.25 -13.71
C PRO A 331 -5.93 53.20 -13.70
N HIS A 332 -7.09 52.74 -14.18
CA HIS A 332 -8.34 53.50 -14.10
C HIS A 332 -8.94 53.49 -12.69
N GLY A 333 -8.89 52.33 -12.01
CA GLY A 333 -9.31 52.19 -10.62
C GLY A 333 -8.53 53.08 -9.66
N LEU A 334 -7.21 53.17 -9.82
CA LEU A 334 -6.35 54.04 -9.00
C LEU A 334 -6.79 55.51 -9.00
N LYS A 335 -7.26 56.01 -10.15
CA LYS A 335 -7.76 57.40 -10.28
C LYS A 335 -9.06 57.64 -9.51
N LEU A 336 -9.81 56.59 -9.19
CA LEU A 336 -11.11 56.66 -8.53
C LEU A 336 -11.09 56.15 -7.09
N ARG A 337 -10.05 55.41 -6.70
CA ARG A 337 -9.88 54.73 -5.41
C ARG A 337 -10.11 55.64 -4.20
N GLU A 338 -9.59 56.87 -4.22
CA GLU A 338 -9.74 57.84 -3.12
C GLU A 338 -11.20 58.26 -2.89
N ARG A 339 -12.08 58.07 -3.88
CA ARG A 339 -13.52 58.33 -3.78
C ARG A 339 -14.31 57.13 -3.27
N CYS A 340 -13.68 55.97 -3.16
CA CYS A 340 -14.30 54.73 -2.69
C CYS A 340 -14.25 54.66 -1.16
N VAL A 341 -15.04 55.54 -0.53
CA VAL A 341 -15.15 55.66 0.93
C VAL A 341 -16.49 55.15 1.43
N ASP A 342 -16.52 54.68 2.66
CA ASP A 342 -17.71 54.28 3.39
C ASP A 342 -18.44 55.50 3.98
N SER A 343 -19.45 55.27 4.81
CA SER A 343 -20.26 56.36 5.40
C SER A 343 -19.51 57.19 6.44
N THR A 344 -18.37 56.69 6.95
CA THR A 344 -17.47 57.42 7.86
C THR A 344 -16.42 58.25 7.12
N GLY A 345 -16.28 58.06 5.81
CA GLY A 345 -15.22 58.63 5.00
C GLY A 345 -13.93 57.79 4.99
N ALA A 346 -13.93 56.62 5.63
CA ALA A 346 -12.82 55.67 5.57
C ALA A 346 -12.90 54.84 4.27
N PRO A 347 -11.78 54.29 3.75
CA PRO A 347 -11.83 53.42 2.57
C PRO A 347 -12.69 52.17 2.82
N GLY A 348 -13.69 51.92 1.97
CA GLY A 348 -14.60 50.78 2.12
C GLY A 348 -15.92 50.94 1.37
N PRO A 349 -16.79 49.90 1.39
CA PRO A 349 -18.11 49.93 0.74
C PRO A 349 -18.99 51.09 1.22
N GLY A 350 -19.71 51.74 0.30
CA GLY A 350 -20.41 53.00 0.58
C GLY A 350 -21.59 52.91 1.55
N GLY A 351 -21.97 51.70 1.98
CA GLY A 351 -23.01 51.47 2.99
C GLY A 351 -22.49 51.02 4.34
N TRP A 352 -21.17 50.91 4.51
CA TRP A 352 -20.55 50.46 5.74
C TRP A 352 -20.25 51.64 6.66
N GLU A 353 -20.05 51.33 7.94
CA GLU A 353 -19.61 52.27 8.98
C GLU A 353 -18.27 51.81 9.56
N GLY A 354 -17.25 51.66 8.71
CA GLY A 354 -15.95 51.06 9.05
C GLY A 354 -15.94 49.52 9.08
N HIS A 355 -17.11 48.89 9.04
CA HIS A 355 -17.30 47.44 9.12
C HIS A 355 -18.60 47.03 8.42
N PRO A 356 -18.76 45.74 8.05
CA PRO A 356 -20.03 45.20 7.58
C PRO A 356 -21.21 45.55 8.49
N PRO A 357 -22.42 45.76 7.94
CA PRO A 357 -23.62 45.84 8.77
C PRO A 357 -23.79 44.55 9.59
N ALA A 358 -24.05 44.70 10.89
CA ALA A 358 -24.19 43.56 11.81
C ALA A 358 -25.35 42.65 11.38
N GLY A 359 -25.11 41.33 11.34
CA GLY A 359 -26.10 40.35 10.89
C GLY A 359 -26.25 40.23 9.38
N ALA A 360 -25.42 40.93 8.60
CA ALA A 360 -25.38 40.87 7.14
C ALA A 360 -24.08 40.25 6.61
N GLU A 361 -23.30 39.56 7.45
CA GLU A 361 -21.99 38.99 7.11
C GLU A 361 -22.07 38.08 5.88
N ARG A 362 -23.12 37.27 5.82
CA ARG A 362 -23.40 36.29 4.76
C ARG A 362 -24.25 36.82 3.61
N GLN A 363 -24.64 38.10 3.63
CA GLN A 363 -25.32 38.75 2.50
C GLN A 363 -24.27 39.21 1.47
N PRO A 364 -24.64 39.33 0.18
CA PRO A 364 -23.76 39.91 -0.82
C PRO A 364 -23.29 41.31 -0.44
N VAL A 365 -22.02 41.60 -0.72
CA VAL A 365 -21.50 42.97 -0.63
C VAL A 365 -22.17 43.85 -1.69
N ARG A 366 -22.51 45.08 -1.30
CA ARG A 366 -23.21 46.06 -2.14
C ARG A 366 -22.59 47.43 -1.96
N LYS A 367 -23.01 48.40 -2.80
CA LYS A 367 -22.45 49.77 -2.81
C LYS A 367 -20.93 49.77 -2.99
N VAL A 368 -20.46 48.87 -3.84
CA VAL A 368 -19.09 48.83 -4.38
C VAL A 368 -19.15 49.12 -5.87
N GLY A 369 -18.14 49.80 -6.41
CA GLY A 369 -18.02 50.09 -7.83
C GLY A 369 -17.28 48.99 -8.59
N PRO A 370 -17.25 49.05 -9.93
CA PRO A 370 -16.57 48.05 -10.74
C PRO A 370 -15.10 47.86 -10.39
N TYR A 371 -14.35 48.95 -10.22
CA TYR A 371 -12.93 48.86 -9.90
C TYR A 371 -12.65 48.37 -8.47
N GLU A 372 -13.58 48.57 -7.53
CA GLU A 372 -13.52 47.96 -6.20
C GLU A 372 -13.69 46.44 -6.28
N ALA A 373 -14.61 45.97 -7.13
CA ALA A 373 -14.83 44.55 -7.39
C ALA A 373 -13.65 43.90 -8.12
N GLU A 374 -13.01 44.60 -9.06
CA GLU A 374 -11.78 44.15 -9.70
C GLU A 374 -10.61 44.05 -8.73
N ALA A 375 -10.44 45.04 -7.86
CA ALA A 375 -9.38 45.03 -6.85
C ALA A 375 -9.55 43.87 -5.87
N TYR A 376 -10.79 43.59 -5.46
CA TYR A 376 -11.11 42.39 -4.69
C TYR A 376 -10.75 41.12 -5.46
N ALA A 377 -11.18 41.00 -6.73
CA ALA A 377 -10.92 39.82 -7.53
C ALA A 377 -9.40 39.57 -7.68
N SER A 378 -8.63 40.65 -7.92
CA SER A 378 -7.17 40.60 -7.97
C SER A 378 -6.54 40.11 -6.66
N TRP A 379 -7.00 40.62 -5.51
CA TRP A 379 -6.57 40.16 -4.19
C TRP A 379 -6.85 38.67 -3.96
N ALA A 380 -8.02 38.21 -4.40
CA ALA A 380 -8.42 36.81 -4.33
C ALA A 380 -7.71 35.92 -5.38
N LYS A 381 -6.80 36.46 -6.20
CA LYS A 381 -6.15 35.79 -7.34
C LYS A 381 -7.17 35.25 -8.38
N LYS A 382 -8.26 35.99 -8.56
CA LYS A 382 -9.36 35.73 -9.50
C LYS A 382 -9.52 36.94 -10.44
N ARG A 383 -10.60 36.96 -11.21
CA ARG A 383 -11.04 38.11 -12.02
C ARG A 383 -12.56 38.23 -11.98
N LEU A 384 -13.11 39.33 -12.48
CA LEU A 384 -14.53 39.36 -12.78
C LEU A 384 -14.85 38.42 -13.94
N PRO A 385 -16.01 37.73 -13.94
CA PRO A 385 -16.48 37.02 -15.11
C PRO A 385 -16.74 38.01 -16.25
N THR A 386 -16.56 37.55 -17.48
CA THR A 386 -17.16 38.21 -18.64
C THR A 386 -18.66 37.93 -18.70
N ARG A 387 -19.40 38.77 -19.40
CA ARG A 387 -20.83 38.54 -19.63
C ARG A 387 -21.13 37.16 -20.22
N GLY A 388 -20.29 36.70 -21.16
CA GLY A 388 -20.44 35.38 -21.78
C GLY A 388 -20.23 34.24 -20.79
N GLU A 389 -19.22 34.34 -19.93
CA GLU A 389 -18.92 33.34 -18.89
C GLU A 389 -19.99 33.25 -17.83
N TRP A 390 -20.51 34.40 -17.38
CA TRP A 390 -21.62 34.45 -16.46
C TRP A 390 -22.87 33.80 -17.09
N THR A 391 -23.14 34.10 -18.36
CA THR A 391 -24.27 33.49 -19.10
C THR A 391 -24.12 31.97 -19.20
N LEU A 392 -22.90 31.46 -19.43
CA LEU A 392 -22.62 30.03 -19.44
C LEU A 392 -22.85 29.40 -18.06
N ALA A 393 -22.45 30.06 -16.98
CA ALA A 393 -22.73 29.60 -15.62
C ALA A 393 -24.23 29.55 -15.31
N ALA A 394 -25.02 30.46 -15.90
CA ALA A 394 -26.46 30.54 -15.73
C ALA A 394 -27.28 29.54 -16.56
N ASP A 395 -26.66 28.80 -17.50
CA ASP A 395 -27.37 28.06 -18.56
C ASP A 395 -28.21 26.85 -18.06
N GLY A 396 -28.24 26.59 -16.75
CA GLY A 396 -29.12 25.60 -16.10
C GLY A 396 -30.13 26.16 -15.08
N GLY A 397 -30.02 27.43 -14.66
CA GLY A 397 -30.79 27.98 -13.52
C GLY A 397 -31.89 28.98 -13.88
N TRP A 398 -31.69 29.81 -14.91
CA TRP A 398 -32.59 30.92 -15.20
C TRP A 398 -33.77 30.56 -16.13
N ARG A 399 -33.68 29.46 -16.90
CA ARG A 399 -34.66 29.16 -17.96
C ARG A 399 -36.04 28.81 -17.37
N GLY A 400 -37.09 29.45 -17.90
CA GLY A 400 -38.51 29.18 -17.57
C GLY A 400 -39.18 30.25 -16.70
N GLU A 401 -40.36 29.93 -16.17
CA GLU A 401 -41.13 30.83 -15.30
C GLU A 401 -40.52 30.92 -13.89
N HIS A 402 -40.80 32.04 -13.20
CA HIS A 402 -40.48 32.21 -11.79
C HIS A 402 -41.16 31.13 -10.96
N ALA A 403 -40.41 30.51 -10.05
CA ALA A 403 -40.91 29.50 -9.13
C ALA A 403 -40.15 29.57 -7.80
N PRO A 404 -40.73 29.11 -6.68
CA PRO A 404 -40.00 29.03 -5.41
C PRO A 404 -38.68 28.26 -5.58
N GLY A 405 -37.59 28.81 -5.03
CA GLY A 405 -36.27 28.19 -5.14
C GLY A 405 -35.46 28.62 -6.38
N LYS A 406 -35.92 29.63 -7.13
CA LYS A 406 -35.20 30.18 -8.30
C LYS A 406 -34.52 31.53 -8.05
N GLY A 407 -34.44 31.99 -6.80
CA GLY A 407 -33.71 33.21 -6.44
C GLY A 407 -34.57 34.32 -5.81
N ASN A 408 -33.89 35.36 -5.33
CA ASN A 408 -34.48 36.47 -4.58
C ASN A 408 -34.77 37.66 -5.51
N VAL A 409 -35.89 37.62 -6.24
CA VAL A 409 -36.36 38.71 -7.12
C VAL A 409 -37.56 39.45 -6.48
N ARG A 410 -38.08 40.50 -7.13
CA ARG A 410 -39.22 41.27 -6.61
C ARG A 410 -40.43 40.40 -6.28
N GLU A 411 -40.72 39.40 -7.11
CA GLU A 411 -41.82 38.45 -6.94
C GLU A 411 -41.65 37.53 -5.73
N ALA A 412 -40.45 37.43 -5.15
CA ALA A 412 -40.22 36.70 -3.89
C ALA A 412 -40.62 37.52 -2.65
N GLU A 413 -40.94 38.81 -2.80
CA GLU A 413 -41.44 39.71 -1.76
C GLU A 413 -40.56 39.84 -0.50
N VAL A 414 -39.28 39.47 -0.57
CA VAL A 414 -38.30 39.62 0.52
C VAL A 414 -37.97 41.11 0.76
N GLY A 415 -37.87 41.90 -0.32
CA GLY A 415 -37.70 43.35 -0.27
C GLY A 415 -36.29 43.84 0.10
N GLN A 416 -35.35 42.93 0.34
CA GLN A 416 -33.96 43.20 0.73
C GLN A 416 -33.04 42.06 0.26
N PRO A 417 -31.70 42.25 0.21
CA PRO A 417 -30.80 41.12 0.02
C PRO A 417 -30.92 40.15 1.21
N ASP A 418 -30.56 38.91 0.97
CA ASP A 418 -30.57 37.86 1.98
C ASP A 418 -29.26 37.07 1.93
N GLU A 419 -29.09 36.13 2.85
CA GLU A 419 -27.92 35.25 2.86
C GLU A 419 -27.78 34.51 1.53
N VAL A 420 -26.55 34.45 1.03
CA VAL A 420 -26.24 33.68 -0.17
C VAL A 420 -26.66 32.20 -0.02
N GLY A 421 -27.24 31.64 -1.07
CA GLY A 421 -27.71 30.27 -1.18
C GLY A 421 -29.05 29.98 -0.51
N LYS A 422 -29.72 30.99 0.05
CA LYS A 422 -30.99 30.78 0.76
C LYS A 422 -32.18 30.57 -0.17
N HIS A 423 -32.19 31.27 -1.31
CA HIS A 423 -33.34 31.32 -2.22
C HIS A 423 -33.14 30.56 -3.52
N ASP A 424 -31.90 30.21 -3.88
CA ASP A 424 -31.58 29.38 -5.04
C ASP A 424 -31.07 27.99 -4.64
N ARG A 425 -31.75 26.96 -5.13
CA ARG A 425 -31.43 25.53 -4.89
C ARG A 425 -30.80 24.85 -6.10
N SER A 426 -30.41 25.61 -7.12
CA SER A 426 -29.75 25.09 -8.33
C SER A 426 -28.42 24.39 -8.01
N ALA A 427 -28.01 23.49 -8.90
CA ALA A 427 -26.66 22.93 -8.89
C ALA A 427 -25.69 23.90 -9.56
N GLY A 428 -24.40 23.84 -9.20
CA GLY A 428 -23.40 24.75 -9.75
C GLY A 428 -23.48 26.14 -9.13
N ALA A 429 -23.42 27.17 -9.97
CA ALA A 429 -23.43 28.57 -9.54
C ALA A 429 -24.86 28.98 -9.17
N ARG A 430 -25.01 29.55 -7.97
CA ARG A 430 -26.29 29.89 -7.36
C ARG A 430 -26.46 31.39 -7.20
N ASP A 431 -27.71 31.78 -6.99
CA ASP A 431 -28.15 33.18 -6.86
C ASP A 431 -27.84 34.01 -8.11
N LEU A 432 -27.80 33.37 -9.27
CA LEU A 432 -27.62 34.07 -10.55
C LEU A 432 -28.87 34.86 -10.96
N CYS A 433 -30.02 34.58 -10.34
CA CYS A 433 -31.26 35.33 -10.53
C CYS A 433 -31.65 36.05 -9.24
N GLY A 434 -31.50 37.36 -9.20
CA GLY A 434 -31.86 38.17 -8.05
C GLY A 434 -30.81 38.18 -6.95
N ASN A 435 -31.23 38.47 -5.72
CA ASN A 435 -30.40 38.90 -4.60
C ASN A 435 -29.69 40.21 -4.94
N VAL A 436 -28.62 40.20 -5.73
CA VAL A 436 -28.02 41.41 -6.27
C VAL A 436 -27.72 41.24 -7.75
N ALA A 437 -27.87 42.32 -8.53
CA ALA A 437 -27.36 42.30 -9.89
C ALA A 437 -25.83 42.26 -9.84
N GLU A 438 -25.19 41.54 -10.76
CA GLU A 438 -23.77 41.25 -10.67
C GLU A 438 -22.93 42.03 -11.68
N ILE A 439 -21.87 42.65 -11.19
CA ILE A 439 -20.87 43.34 -12.01
C ILE A 439 -20.10 42.31 -12.84
N VAL A 440 -20.16 42.43 -14.16
CA VAL A 440 -19.38 41.63 -15.10
C VAL A 440 -18.65 42.50 -16.12
N ARG A 441 -17.59 41.95 -16.72
CA ARG A 441 -16.88 42.58 -17.85
C ARG A 441 -17.67 42.44 -19.14
N ASP A 442 -17.80 43.53 -19.90
CA ASP A 442 -18.39 43.56 -21.24
C ASP A 442 -17.53 44.44 -22.15
N GLY A 443 -16.66 43.81 -22.96
CA GLY A 443 -15.58 44.50 -23.66
C GLY A 443 -14.68 45.27 -22.70
N ASP A 444 -14.43 46.55 -23.01
CA ASP A 444 -13.63 47.45 -22.17
C ASP A 444 -14.42 48.03 -20.98
N GLY A 445 -15.73 47.77 -20.90
CA GLY A 445 -16.64 48.30 -19.90
C GLY A 445 -17.15 47.28 -18.88
N PHE A 446 -18.18 47.71 -18.15
CA PHE A 446 -18.86 46.91 -17.14
C PHE A 446 -20.37 47.01 -17.33
N VAL A 447 -21.05 45.91 -17.06
CA VAL A 447 -22.51 45.83 -16.99
C VAL A 447 -22.94 45.11 -15.72
N ALA A 448 -24.18 45.36 -15.29
CA ALA A 448 -24.86 44.58 -14.27
C ALA A 448 -25.88 43.65 -14.92
N ILE A 449 -25.89 42.37 -14.54
CA ILE A 449 -26.79 41.32 -15.04
C ILE A 449 -27.35 40.47 -13.91
N GLY A 450 -28.35 39.62 -14.19
CA GLY A 450 -28.94 38.69 -13.21
C GLY A 450 -30.08 39.28 -12.35
N GLY A 451 -30.27 40.60 -12.40
CA GLY A 451 -31.32 41.30 -11.63
C GLY A 451 -31.07 41.26 -10.12
N SER A 452 -31.81 42.06 -9.36
CA SER A 452 -31.70 42.13 -7.88
C SER A 452 -33.01 41.77 -7.18
N TYR A 453 -33.03 41.78 -5.85
CA TYR A 453 -34.27 41.70 -5.04
C TYR A 453 -35.32 42.77 -5.38
N ARG A 454 -34.96 43.80 -6.15
CA ARG A 454 -35.87 44.87 -6.63
C ARG A 454 -36.38 44.64 -8.04
N SER A 455 -35.65 43.83 -8.82
CA SER A 455 -35.96 43.59 -10.22
C SER A 455 -37.06 42.54 -10.36
N PRO A 456 -37.98 42.68 -11.34
CA PRO A 456 -38.83 41.57 -11.75
C PRO A 456 -37.99 40.40 -12.28
N TRP A 457 -38.52 39.19 -12.20
CA TRP A 457 -37.92 37.97 -12.78
C TRP A 457 -37.44 38.15 -14.22
N SER A 458 -38.19 38.89 -15.03
CA SER A 458 -37.85 39.13 -16.45
C SER A 458 -36.53 39.88 -16.66
N GLU A 459 -36.04 40.59 -15.65
CA GLU A 459 -34.75 41.30 -15.69
C GLU A 459 -33.57 40.42 -15.24
N ALA A 460 -33.83 39.22 -14.71
CA ALA A 460 -32.79 38.24 -14.40
C ALA A 460 -32.22 37.51 -15.64
N ASP A 461 -32.86 37.69 -16.80
CA ASP A 461 -32.40 37.15 -18.08
C ASP A 461 -30.99 37.68 -18.43
N PRO A 462 -29.99 36.81 -18.72
CA PRO A 462 -28.62 37.22 -19.09
C PRO A 462 -28.53 38.14 -20.33
N SER A 463 -29.57 38.15 -21.17
CA SER A 463 -29.69 39.08 -22.31
C SER A 463 -29.97 40.52 -21.86
N ARG A 464 -30.50 40.71 -20.64
CA ARG A 464 -30.77 42.01 -20.01
C ARG A 464 -29.56 42.47 -19.22
N ALA A 465 -28.74 43.31 -19.86
CA ALA A 465 -27.57 43.92 -19.25
C ALA A 465 -27.77 45.43 -19.08
N THR A 466 -27.47 45.93 -17.88
CA THR A 466 -27.52 47.36 -17.57
C THR A 466 -26.09 47.93 -17.58
N PRO A 467 -25.77 48.89 -18.46
CA PRO A 467 -24.47 49.56 -18.44
C PRO A 467 -24.17 50.16 -17.07
N LEU A 468 -22.97 49.88 -16.56
CA LEU A 468 -22.58 50.29 -15.22
C LEU A 468 -21.45 51.34 -15.29
N PRO A 469 -21.73 52.62 -15.02
CA PRO A 469 -20.69 53.64 -14.98
C PRO A 469 -19.60 53.29 -13.95
N PRO A 470 -18.31 53.53 -14.24
CA PRO A 470 -17.23 53.12 -13.34
C PRO A 470 -17.24 53.76 -11.95
N THR A 471 -18.00 54.84 -11.76
CA THR A 471 -18.17 55.53 -10.47
C THR A 471 -19.45 55.14 -9.74
N LEU A 472 -20.33 54.34 -10.36
CA LEU A 472 -21.62 53.99 -9.77
C LEU A 472 -21.42 52.91 -8.70
N ARG A 473 -21.96 53.18 -7.50
CA ARG A 473 -21.96 52.28 -6.35
C ARG A 473 -23.41 52.03 -5.92
N ALA A 474 -24.08 51.14 -6.64
CA ALA A 474 -25.51 50.92 -6.47
C ALA A 474 -25.84 50.07 -5.23
N SER A 475 -27.03 50.27 -4.65
CA SER A 475 -27.46 49.62 -3.42
C SER A 475 -27.94 48.18 -3.61
N ASP A 476 -28.03 47.70 -4.83
CA ASP A 476 -28.58 46.38 -5.19
C ASP A 476 -27.72 45.69 -6.26
N VAL A 477 -26.46 46.16 -6.39
CA VAL A 477 -25.44 45.59 -7.25
C VAL A 477 -24.31 45.06 -6.37
N GLY A 478 -23.94 43.81 -6.61
CA GLY A 478 -22.78 43.12 -6.03
C GLY A 478 -21.99 42.43 -7.14
N PHE A 479 -21.22 41.40 -6.82
CA PHE A 479 -20.44 40.69 -7.83
C PHE A 479 -20.02 39.31 -7.34
N ARG A 480 -19.60 38.46 -8.29
CA ARG A 480 -18.88 37.20 -8.04
C ARG A 480 -17.59 37.18 -8.84
N CYS A 481 -16.68 36.26 -8.52
CA CYS A 481 -15.45 36.11 -9.28
C CYS A 481 -15.44 34.86 -10.18
N ALA A 482 -14.51 34.86 -11.12
CA ALA A 482 -14.20 33.78 -12.03
C ALA A 482 -12.69 33.53 -12.07
N ARG A 483 -12.29 32.31 -12.41
CA ARG A 483 -10.89 31.90 -12.54
C ARG A 483 -10.75 30.78 -13.56
N GLU A 484 -9.66 30.81 -14.31
CA GLU A 484 -9.28 29.74 -15.23
C GLU A 484 -8.17 28.88 -14.62
N LEU A 485 -8.34 27.57 -14.76
CA LEU A 485 -7.31 26.57 -14.51
C LEU A 485 -6.70 26.13 -15.85
N GLU A 486 -5.38 26.28 -15.98
CA GLU A 486 -4.62 25.72 -17.09
C GLU A 486 -4.41 24.21 -16.89
N LEU A 487 -4.48 23.44 -17.98
CA LEU A 487 -4.38 21.98 -18.00
C LEU A 487 -3.22 21.51 -18.89
N PRO A 488 -2.49 20.45 -18.51
CA PRO A 488 -2.65 19.69 -17.27
C PRO A 488 -2.21 20.51 -16.05
N TRP A 489 -3.00 20.43 -14.98
CA TRP A 489 -2.81 21.23 -13.76
C TRP A 489 -1.56 20.84 -12.95
N GLU A 490 -0.94 19.70 -13.29
CA GLU A 490 0.26 19.17 -12.63
C GLU A 490 1.57 19.79 -13.15
N ARG A 491 1.52 20.67 -14.16
CA ARG A 491 2.70 21.30 -14.78
C ARG A 491 3.22 22.53 -14.07
#